data_AF-J9CPI0-F1
#
_entry.id   AF-J9CPI0-F1
#
_cell.length_a   1.000
_cell.length_b   1.000
_cell.length_c   1.000
_cell.angle_alpha   90.00
_cell.angle_beta   90.00
_cell.angle_gamma   90.00
#
_symmetry.space_group_name_H-M   'P 1'
#
loop_
_entity.id
_entity.type
_entity.pdbx_description
1 polymer ?
#
loop_
_entity_poly.entity_id
_entity_poly.type
_entity_poly.pdbx_seq_one_letter_code
_entity_poly.pdbx_strand_id
1 'polypeptide(L)' 'MLQYVGLGIAMGNGGEELKTRADFVTKKSSEGGISFALKEFGII' A
#
# COMPACT_ATOMS: atom_id res chain seq x y z
N MET A 1 -4.79 -12.04 -2.39
CA MET A 1 -3.52 -11.85 -1.66
C MET A 1 -3.66 -10.80 -0.56
N LEU A 2 -4.03 -9.54 -0.87
CA LEU A 2 -4.21 -8.48 0.16
C LEU A 2 -5.27 -8.82 1.21
N GLN A 3 -6.38 -9.45 0.80
CA GLN A 3 -7.45 -9.90 1.70
C GLN A 3 -7.07 -11.00 2.71
N TYR A 4 -5.81 -11.48 2.72
CA TYR A 4 -5.34 -12.54 3.62
C TYR A 4 -4.19 -12.10 4.54
N VAL A 5 -3.77 -10.84 4.48
CA VAL A 5 -2.70 -10.29 5.33
C VAL A 5 -3.28 -9.35 6.39
N GLY A 6 -2.52 -9.08 7.46
CA GLY A 6 -2.95 -8.16 8.51
C GLY A 6 -2.91 -6.68 8.12
N LEU A 7 -2.14 -6.32 7.09
CA LEU A 7 -2.09 -4.98 6.51
C LEU A 7 -1.78 -5.08 5.01
N GLY A 8 -2.76 -4.75 4.18
CA GLY A 8 -2.64 -4.70 2.74
C GLY A 8 -2.36 -3.27 2.25
N ILE A 9 -1.22 -3.06 1.56
CA ILE A 9 -0.85 -1.76 0.98
C ILE A 9 -0.86 -1.86 -0.54
N ALA A 10 -1.55 -0.93 -1.20
CA ALA A 10 -1.52 -0.75 -2.65
C ALA A 10 -0.86 0.57 -3.03
N MET A 11 -0.14 0.61 -4.15
CA MET A 11 0.48 1.83 -4.66
C MET A 11 -0.53 2.72 -5.40
N GLY A 12 -0.31 4.03 -5.43
CA GLY A 12 -1.22 4.98 -6.09
C GLY A 12 -1.36 4.76 -7.60
N ASN A 13 -0.31 4.23 -8.24
CA ASN A 13 -0.32 3.78 -9.64
C ASN A 13 -0.64 2.28 -9.80
N GLY A 14 -1.08 1.60 -8.75
CA GLY A 14 -1.59 0.24 -8.81
C GLY A 14 -2.98 0.18 -9.45
N GLY A 15 -3.36 -0.99 -9.94
CA GLY A 15 -4.68 -1.21 -10.54
C GLY A 15 -5.83 -0.98 -9.57
N GLU A 16 -6.97 -0.52 -10.07
CA GLU A 16 -8.14 -0.16 -9.24
C GLU A 16 -8.61 -1.29 -8.34
N GLU A 17 -8.73 -2.52 -8.85
CA GLU A 17 -9.17 -3.66 -8.05
C GLU A 17 -8.25 -3.91 -6.84
N LEU A 18 -6.94 -3.70 -7.03
CA LEU A 18 -5.94 -3.91 -6.00
C LEU A 18 -6.03 -2.81 -4.93
N LYS A 19 -6.27 -1.57 -5.35
CA LYS A 19 -6.49 -0.43 -4.45
C LYS A 19 -7.79 -0.55 -3.64
N THR A 20 -8.88 -1.01 -4.26
CA THR A 20 -10.17 -1.22 -3.56
C THR A 20 -10.09 -2.32 -2.50
N ARG A 21 -9.19 -3.28 -2.65
CA ARG A 21 -8.97 -4.39 -1.70
C ARG A 21 -7.85 -4.10 -0.69
N ALA A 22 -7.23 -2.93 -0.70
CA ALA A 22 -6.16 -2.56 0.21
C ALA A 22 -6.68 -1.75 1.39
N ASP A 23 -6.06 -1.93 2.56
CA ASP A 23 -6.34 -1.13 3.75
C ASP A 23 -5.77 0.28 3.61
N PHE A 24 -4.70 0.42 2.83
CA PHE A 24 -4.06 1.70 2.56
C PHE A 24 -3.55 1.81 1.12
N VAL A 25 -3.91 2.92 0.46
CA VAL A 25 -3.34 3.30 -0.84
C VAL A 25 -2.26 4.35 -0.61
N THR A 26 -1.01 3.99 -0.89
CA THR A 26 0.15 4.86 -0.72
C THR A 26 0.48 5.66 -1.99
N LYS A 27 1.60 6.39 -1.96
CA LYS A 27 2.17 7.13 -3.11
C LYS A 27 2.50 6.20 -4.29
N LYS A 28 2.91 6.77 -5.42
CA LYS A 28 3.34 5.97 -6.58
C LYS A 28 4.61 5.19 -6.26
N SER A 29 4.87 4.13 -7.01
CA SER A 29 6.12 3.36 -6.89
C SER A 29 7.36 4.19 -7.17
N SER A 30 7.28 5.14 -8.09
CA SER A 30 8.34 6.11 -8.39
C SER A 30 8.63 7.11 -7.27
N GLU A 31 7.78 7.17 -6.24
CA GLU A 31 7.85 8.16 -5.15
C GLU A 31 8.16 7.48 -3.80
N GLY A 32 8.59 6.21 -3.82
CA GLY A 32 8.94 5.47 -2.61
C GLY A 32 7.74 5.09 -1.73
N GLY A 33 6.56 4.89 -2.32
CA GLY A 33 5.31 4.68 -1.57
C GLY A 33 5.33 3.56 -0.52
N ILE A 34 6.06 2.46 -0.72
CA ILE A 34 6.18 1.42 0.31
C ILE A 34 6.97 1.93 1.51
N SER A 35 8.11 2.60 1.32
CA SER A 35 8.89 3.17 2.44
C SER A 35 8.07 4.21 3.21
N PHE A 36 7.31 5.03 2.49
CA PHE A 36 6.39 5.99 3.11
C PHE A 36 5.35 5.26 3.98
N ALA A 37 4.65 4.27 3.42
CA ALA A 37 3.61 3.54 4.15
C ALA A 37 4.18 2.80 5.38
N LEU A 38 5.33 2.13 5.26
CA LEU A 38 5.94 1.43 6.38
C LEU A 38 6.32 2.37 7.54
N LYS A 39 6.75 3.60 7.25
CA LYS A 39 7.02 4.64 8.27
C LYS A 39 5.74 5.13 8.93
N GLU A 40 4.67 5.38 8.15
CA GLU A 40 3.37 5.82 8.69
C GLU A 40 2.77 4.78 9.65
N PHE A 41 2.98 3.49 9.37
CA PHE A 41 2.53 2.39 10.23
C PHE A 41 3.57 1.96 11.29
N GLY A 42 4.72 2.63 11.39
CA GLY A 42 5.74 2.34 12.40
C GLY A 42 6.38 0.95 12.30
N ILE A 43 6.42 0.39 11.09
CA ILE A 43 7.03 -0.93 10.82
C ILE A 43 8.55 -0.82 10.66
N ILE A 44 9.02 0.34 10.18
CA ILE A 44 10.45 0.70 10.02
C ILE A 44 10.76 2.08 10.58
#